data_AF-A0A9R1VAP6-F1
#
_entry.id   AF-A0A9R1VAP6-F1
#
_cell.length_a   1.000
_cell.length_b   1.000
_cell.length_c   1.000
_cell.angle_alpha   90.00
_cell.angle_beta   90.00
_cell.angle_gamma   90.00
#
_symmetry.space_group_name_H-M   'P 1'
#
loop_
_entity.id
_entity.type
_entity.pdbx_description
1 polymer ?
#
loop_
_entity_poly.entity_id
_entity_poly.type
_entity_poly.pdbx_seq_one_letter_code
_entity_poly.pdbx_strand_id
1 'polypeptide(L)'
;MPLQFLLSSSIITLSLISIITISSSMAEADSSVPKSVSAAVHIVYTERPQQEDLEIYHLRTLSSVLGSEEAAKGALLYTYKHAACGFSAKLTPEQVEDLSKQPGVLQVVESRTVQLHDSPVKLSHF
;
A
#
# COMPACT_ATOMS: atom_id res chain seq x y z
N MET A 1 -37.41 -43.26 32.64
CA MET A 1 -36.68 -42.19 31.91
C MET A 1 -35.24 -42.19 32.41
N PRO A 2 -34.24 -42.65 31.64
CA PRO A 2 -32.89 -42.84 32.16
C PRO A 2 -32.10 -41.52 32.14
N LEU A 3 -31.65 -41.10 33.32
CA LEU A 3 -30.96 -39.84 33.61
C LEU A 3 -29.73 -39.59 32.71
N GLN A 4 -29.14 -40.64 32.15
CA GLN A 4 -28.00 -40.59 31.22
C GLN A 4 -28.27 -39.81 29.92
N PHE A 5 -29.52 -39.80 29.43
CA PHE A 5 -29.88 -39.05 28.21
C PHE A 5 -29.98 -37.53 28.47
N LEU A 6 -30.29 -37.13 29.70
CA LEU A 6 -30.33 -35.72 30.09
C LEU A 6 -28.91 -35.15 30.22
N LEU A 7 -27.99 -35.94 30.77
CA LEU A 7 -26.58 -35.57 30.93
C LEU A 7 -25.89 -35.36 29.58
N SER A 8 -26.10 -36.25 28.60
CA SER A 8 -25.50 -36.11 27.26
C SER A 8 -26.08 -34.94 26.47
N SER A 9 -27.39 -34.70 26.56
CA SER A 9 -28.05 -33.55 25.93
C SER A 9 -27.54 -32.22 26.51
N SER A 10 -27.31 -32.15 27.81
CA SER A 10 -26.83 -30.94 28.50
C SER A 10 -25.37 -30.58 28.12
N ILE A 11 -24.51 -31.56 27.85
CA ILE A 11 -23.12 -31.33 27.41
C ILE A 11 -23.08 -30.79 25.97
N ILE A 12 -23.90 -31.34 25.08
CA ILE A 12 -23.97 -30.93 23.67
C ILE A 12 -24.49 -29.49 23.55
N THR A 13 -25.49 -29.09 24.34
CA THR A 13 -25.99 -27.72 24.33
C THR A 13 -24.97 -26.72 24.88
N LEU A 14 -24.22 -27.07 25.93
CA LEU A 14 -23.17 -26.21 26.47
C LEU A 14 -22.04 -25.96 25.46
N SER A 15 -21.65 -26.99 24.71
CA SER A 15 -20.63 -26.87 23.65
C SER A 15 -21.10 -25.98 22.49
N LEU A 16 -22.37 -26.03 22.11
CA LEU A 16 -22.93 -25.19 21.04
C LEU A 16 -23.01 -23.72 21.46
N ILE A 17 -23.36 -23.42 22.71
CA ILE A 17 -23.47 -22.05 23.23
C ILE A 17 -22.09 -21.38 23.29
N SER A 18 -21.04 -22.11 23.67
CA SER A 18 -19.66 -21.58 23.70
C SER A 18 -19.14 -21.17 22.32
N ILE A 19 -19.62 -21.80 21.24
CA ILE A 19 -19.23 -21.45 19.86
C ILE A 19 -19.90 -20.15 19.42
N ILE A 20 -21.13 -19.89 19.89
CA ILE A 20 -21.92 -18.71 19.51
C ILE A 20 -21.36 -17.42 20.14
N THR A 21 -20.79 -17.50 21.35
CA THR A 21 -20.28 -16.31 22.06
C THR A 21 -18.94 -15.79 21.55
N ILE A 22 -18.16 -16.59 20.82
CA ILE A 22 -16.84 -16.17 20.30
C ILE A 22 -16.99 -15.23 19.09
N SER A 23 -18.12 -15.29 18.38
CA SER A 23 -18.35 -14.51 17.15
C SER A 23 -18.95 -13.13 17.38
N SER A 24 -19.39 -12.78 18.59
CA SER A 24 -19.90 -11.44 18.89
C SER A 24 -18.78 -10.55 19.44
N SER A 25 -17.79 -10.22 18.60
CA SER A 25 -16.94 -9.05 18.84
C SER A 25 -17.72 -7.79 18.49
N MET A 26 -17.87 -6.91 19.46
CA MET A 26 -18.53 -5.61 19.31
C MET A 26 -17.88 -4.77 18.21
N ALA A 27 -18.73 -4.20 17.35
CA ALA A 27 -18.39 -3.14 16.43
C ALA A 27 -18.28 -1.82 17.20
N GLU A 28 -17.09 -1.23 17.18
CA GLU A 28 -16.91 0.23 17.24
C GLU A 28 -16.14 0.59 15.97
N ALA A 29 -16.87 0.68 14.85
CA ALA A 29 -16.35 1.31 13.65
C ALA A 29 -17.06 2.67 13.57
N ASP A 30 -16.34 3.69 14.05
CA ASP A 30 -16.63 5.08 13.79
C ASP A 30 -17.06 5.27 12.33
N SER A 31 -18.16 5.99 12.16
CA SER A 31 -18.78 6.27 10.87
C SER A 31 -17.95 7.33 10.13
N SER A 32 -16.72 6.99 9.77
CA SER A 32 -16.13 7.55 8.57
C SER A 32 -16.41 6.55 7.46
N VAL A 33 -17.33 6.90 6.55
CA VAL A 33 -17.38 6.36 5.18
C VAL A 33 -15.95 5.99 4.77
N PRO A 34 -15.63 4.76 4.31
CA PRO A 34 -14.30 4.48 3.78
C PRO A 34 -14.12 5.44 2.62
N LYS A 35 -13.45 6.56 2.90
CA LYS A 35 -13.02 7.53 1.92
C LYS A 35 -12.27 6.66 0.94
N SER A 36 -12.79 6.47 -0.27
CA SER A 36 -12.07 5.80 -1.32
C SER A 36 -10.77 6.58 -1.48
N VAL A 37 -9.71 6.11 -0.82
CA VAL A 37 -8.47 6.87 -0.73
C VAL A 37 -7.79 6.63 -2.06
N SER A 38 -8.11 7.49 -3.03
CA SER A 38 -7.68 7.32 -4.41
C SER A 38 -6.15 7.38 -4.48
N ALA A 39 -5.52 6.31 -4.92
CA ALA A 39 -4.08 6.26 -5.10
C ALA A 39 -3.66 7.07 -6.35
N ALA A 40 -2.61 7.86 -6.20
CA ALA A 40 -2.03 8.68 -7.27
C ALA A 40 -0.56 8.29 -7.51
N VAL A 41 -0.04 8.65 -8.67
CA VAL A 41 1.36 8.37 -9.00
C VAL A 41 2.24 9.38 -8.29
N HIS A 42 3.25 8.89 -7.57
CA HIS A 42 4.23 9.72 -6.89
C HIS A 42 5.63 9.34 -7.35
N ILE A 43 6.54 10.30 -7.31
CA ILE A 43 7.98 10.14 -7.49
C ILE A 43 8.62 10.16 -6.10
N VAL A 44 9.27 9.07 -5.75
CA VAL A 44 10.01 8.87 -4.51
C VAL A 44 11.49 9.04 -4.82
N TYR A 45 12.11 10.07 -4.24
CA TYR A 45 13.55 10.31 -4.29
C TYR A 45 14.22 9.60 -3.13
N THR A 46 15.30 8.89 -3.42
CA THR A 46 16.06 8.13 -2.44
C THR A 46 17.54 8.50 -2.48
N GLU A 47 18.23 8.23 -1.39
CA GLU A 47 19.69 8.16 -1.38
C GLU A 47 20.16 7.00 -2.27
N ARG A 48 21.37 7.13 -2.82
CA ARG A 48 21.98 6.05 -3.61
C ARG A 48 22.67 5.06 -2.66
N PRO A 49 22.25 3.78 -2.63
CA PRO A 49 22.94 2.75 -1.85
C PRO A 49 24.38 2.58 -2.35
N GLN A 50 25.34 2.43 -1.42
CA GLN A 50 26.76 2.29 -1.76
C GLN A 50 27.18 0.83 -2.03
N GLN A 51 26.52 -0.13 -1.37
CA GLN A 51 26.94 -1.53 -1.33
C GLN A 51 25.85 -2.51 -1.80
N GLU A 52 24.64 -2.02 -2.04
CA GLU A 52 23.48 -2.81 -2.43
C GLU A 52 23.05 -2.46 -3.85
N ASP A 53 22.52 -3.46 -4.56
CA ASP A 53 21.90 -3.22 -5.87
C ASP A 53 20.72 -2.25 -5.75
N LEU A 54 20.67 -1.28 -6.66
CA LEU A 54 19.66 -0.23 -6.68
C LEU A 54 18.24 -0.76 -6.78
N GLU A 55 18.00 -1.79 -7.59
CA GLU A 55 16.65 -2.34 -7.77
C GLU A 55 16.19 -3.09 -6.52
N ILE A 56 17.10 -3.84 -5.89
CA ILE A 56 16.81 -4.54 -4.62
C ILE A 56 16.49 -3.52 -3.52
N TYR A 57 17.30 -2.47 -3.40
CA TYR A 57 17.09 -1.41 -2.41
C TYR A 57 15.74 -0.70 -2.60
N HIS A 58 15.40 -0.31 -3.84
CA HIS A 58 14.12 0.33 -4.14
C HIS A 58 12.93 -0.58 -3.87
N LEU A 59 13.02 -1.85 -4.27
CA LEU A 59 11.95 -2.81 -4.09
C LEU A 59 11.70 -3.11 -2.60
N ARG A 60 12.77 -3.26 -1.80
CA ARG A 60 12.66 -3.41 -0.34
C ARG A 60 12.03 -2.17 0.30
N THR A 61 12.47 -0.98 -0.10
CA THR A 61 11.94 0.28 0.44
C THR A 61 10.43 0.35 0.19
N LEU A 62 9.99 0.05 -1.03
CA LEU A 62 8.57 0.04 -1.37
C LEU A 62 7.79 -1.09 -0.68
N SER A 63 8.34 -2.30 -0.60
CA SER A 63 7.67 -3.44 0.04
C SER A 63 7.52 -3.28 1.55
N SER A 64 8.42 -2.53 2.20
CA SER A 64 8.32 -2.23 3.64
C SER A 64 7.04 -1.48 4.01
N VAL A 65 6.48 -0.69 3.08
CA VAL A 65 5.26 0.08 3.27
C VAL A 65 4.04 -0.62 2.66
N LEU A 66 4.22 -1.35 1.55
CA LEU A 66 3.12 -2.05 0.87
C LEU A 66 2.83 -3.45 1.44
N GLY A 67 3.66 -3.94 2.36
CA GLY A 67 3.46 -5.20 3.08
C GLY A 67 3.91 -6.47 2.34
N SER A 68 4.22 -6.39 1.04
CA SER A 68 4.83 -7.51 0.30
C SER A 68 5.62 -7.05 -0.93
N GLU A 69 6.49 -7.92 -1.44
CA GLU A 69 7.24 -7.69 -2.68
C GLU A 69 6.31 -7.68 -3.90
N GLU A 70 5.29 -8.54 -3.91
CA GLU A 70 4.30 -8.64 -4.99
C GLU A 70 3.48 -7.35 -5.09
N ALA A 71 3.05 -6.79 -3.95
CA ALA A 71 2.35 -5.52 -3.91
C ALA A 71 3.24 -4.38 -4.39
N ALA A 72 4.51 -4.37 -3.97
CA ALA A 72 5.49 -3.39 -4.42
C ALA A 72 5.71 -3.45 -5.95
N LYS A 73 5.88 -4.64 -6.52
CA LYS A 73 5.99 -4.82 -7.98
C LYS A 73 4.72 -4.37 -8.72
N GLY A 74 3.54 -4.61 -8.15
CA GLY A 74 2.27 -4.17 -8.73
C GLY A 74 2.06 -2.65 -8.70
N ALA A 75 2.66 -1.95 -7.74
CA ALA A 75 2.57 -0.51 -7.60
C ALA A 75 3.69 0.27 -8.30
N LEU A 76 4.86 -0.36 -8.49
CA LEU A 76 6.04 0.24 -9.12
C LEU A 76 5.82 0.49 -10.61
N LEU A 77 6.02 1.73 -11.05
CA LEU A 77 5.86 2.13 -12.46
C LEU A 77 7.20 2.35 -13.16
N TYR A 78 8.18 2.90 -12.46
CA TYR A 78 9.48 3.20 -13.04
C TYR A 78 10.56 3.33 -11.96
N THR A 79 11.80 2.99 -12.32
CA THR A 79 12.98 3.13 -11.46
C THR A 79 13.97 4.09 -12.10
N TYR A 80 14.31 5.18 -11.40
CA TYR A 80 15.31 6.15 -11.82
C TYR A 80 16.70 5.70 -11.34
N LYS A 81 17.63 5.52 -12.27
CA LYS A 81 18.99 4.98 -11.99
C LYS A 81 20.12 6.01 -12.12
N HIS A 82 19.92 7.04 -12.94
CA HIS A 82 20.99 7.94 -13.38
C HIS A 82 20.89 9.33 -12.76
N ALA A 83 20.23 10.26 -13.46
CA ALA A 83 20.12 11.68 -13.10
C ALA A 83 19.43 11.92 -11.75
N ALA A 84 18.56 11.00 -11.36
CA ALA A 84 17.97 10.91 -10.02
C ALA A 84 18.06 9.46 -9.54
N CYS A 85 18.13 9.27 -8.22
CA CYS A 85 17.97 7.98 -7.57
C CYS A 85 16.57 7.94 -6.95
N GLY A 86 15.83 6.87 -7.23
CA GLY A 86 14.46 6.73 -6.76
C GLY A 86 13.58 5.94 -7.69
N PHE A 87 12.27 6.04 -7.49
CA PHE A 87 11.26 5.34 -8.29
C PHE A 87 9.94 6.10 -8.33
N SER A 88 9.08 5.78 -9.29
CA SER A 88 7.69 6.22 -9.31
C SER A 88 6.75 5.05 -9.05
N ALA A 89 5.77 5.24 -8.17
CA ALA A 89 4.80 4.22 -7.80
C ALA A 89 3.40 4.81 -7.60
N LYS A 90 2.37 3.98 -7.74
CA LYS A 90 0.99 4.35 -7.41
C LYS A 90 0.75 4.12 -5.92
N LEU A 91 0.54 5.20 -5.16
CA LEU A 91 0.51 5.19 -3.70
C LEU A 91 -0.76 5.86 -3.16
N THR A 92 -1.26 5.36 -2.04
CA THR A 92 -2.24 6.07 -1.21
C THR A 92 -1.55 7.18 -0.40
N PRO A 93 -2.30 8.21 0.06
CA PRO A 93 -1.79 9.22 0.98
C PRO A 93 -1.11 8.65 2.23
N GLU A 94 -1.65 7.58 2.81
CA GLU A 94 -1.05 6.90 3.97
C GLU A 94 0.33 6.30 3.62
N GLN A 95 0.41 5.60 2.48
CA GLN A 95 1.68 5.05 2.00
C GLN A 95 2.71 6.13 1.68
N VAL A 96 2.28 7.31 1.21
CA VAL A 96 3.16 8.47 0.99
C VAL A 96 3.72 8.98 2.32
N GLU A 97 2.88 9.08 3.34
CA GLU A 97 3.30 9.51 4.68
C GLU A 97 4.30 8.52 5.28
N ASP A 98 4.04 7.22 5.15
CA ASP A 98 4.91 6.18 5.68
C ASP A 98 6.25 6.09 4.93
N LEU A 99 6.23 6.19 3.60
CA LEU A 99 7.47 6.26 2.81
C LEU A 99 8.30 7.49 3.16
N SER A 100 7.67 8.63 3.43
CA SER A 100 8.38 9.86 3.81
C SER A 100 9.13 9.74 5.15
N LYS A 101 8.79 8.74 5.97
CA LYS A 101 9.45 8.44 7.25
C LYS A 101 10.58 7.40 7.11
N GLN A 102 10.70 6.74 5.95
CA GLN A 102 11.68 5.67 5.77
C GLN A 102 13.12 6.22 5.65
N PRO A 103 14.11 5.58 6.30
CA PRO A 103 15.52 5.95 6.15
C PRO A 103 15.97 5.88 4.69
N GLY A 104 16.69 6.92 4.25
CA GLY A 104 17.17 7.02 2.87
C GLY A 104 16.11 7.47 1.86
N VAL A 105 14.85 7.69 2.25
CA VAL A 105 13.88 8.43 1.45
C VAL A 105 14.08 9.92 1.69
N LEU A 106 14.40 10.66 0.64
CA LEU A 106 14.69 12.09 0.69
C LEU A 106 13.43 12.94 0.49
N GLN A 107 12.56 12.50 -0.41
CA GLN A 107 11.33 13.24 -0.74
C GLN A 107 10.32 12.34 -1.46
N VAL A 108 9.03 12.54 -1.20
CA VAL A 108 7.93 11.96 -1.98
C VAL A 108 7.11 13.10 -2.57
N VAL A 109 6.96 13.14 -3.90
CA VAL A 109 6.20 14.19 -4.60
C VAL A 109 5.18 13.57 -5.54
N GLU A 110 3.99 14.15 -5.62
CA GLU A 110 2.99 13.72 -6.60
C GLU A 110 3.46 14.00 -8.02
N SER A 111 3.32 13.02 -8.91
CA SER A 111 3.68 13.14 -10.33
C SER A 111 2.65 13.99 -11.07
N ARG A 112 3.14 14.91 -11.92
CA ARG A 112 2.29 15.82 -12.70
C ARG A 112 2.57 15.67 -14.18
N THR A 113 1.51 15.48 -14.97
CA THR A 113 1.58 15.52 -16.43
C THR A 113 1.49 16.97 -16.90
N VAL A 114 2.45 17.41 -17.71
CA VAL A 114 2.46 18.74 -18.32
C VAL A 114 2.27 18.59 -19.82
N GLN A 115 1.38 19.38 -20.42
CA GLN A 115 1.27 19.46 -21.88
C GLN A 115 2.44 20.28 -22.41
N LEU A 116 3.27 19.67 -23.25
CA LEU A 116 4.31 20.39 -23.98
C LEU A 116 3.62 21.23 -25.07
N HIS A 117 3.92 22.53 -25.10
CA HIS A 117 3.39 23.44 -26.12
C HIS A 117 3.95 23.09 -27.50
N ASP A 118 3.11 22.62 -28.42
CA ASP A 118 3.45 22.59 -29.84
C ASP A 118 3.46 24.02 -30.37
N SER A 119 4.64 24.62 -30.50
CA SER A 119 4.77 25.85 -31.27
C SER A 119 4.68 25.48 -32.76
N PRO A 120 3.73 26.04 -33.54
CA PRO A 120 3.66 25.74 -34.96
C PRO A 120 4.93 26.25 -35.64
N VAL A 121 5.72 25.32 -36.19
CA VAL A 121 6.89 25.62 -37.02
C VAL A 121 6.39 26.37 -38.25
N LYS A 122 6.52 27.70 -38.25
CA LYS A 122 6.21 28.53 -39.41
C LYS A 122 7.40 28.45 -40.38
N LEU A 123 7.33 27.50 -41.31
CA LEU A 123 8.26 27.42 -42.44
C LEU A 123 8.04 28.64 -43.35
N SER A 124 8.81 29.70 -43.16
CA SER A 124 8.95 30.75 -44.16
C SER A 124 9.80 30.18 -45.30
N HIS A 125 9.14 29.83 -46.40
CA HIS A 125 9.76 29.63 -47.69
C HIS A 125 10.56 30.89 -48.07
N PHE A 126 11.86 30.72 -48.30
CA PHE A 126 12.67 31.64 -49.11
C PHE A 126 12.59 31.19 -50.57
#